data_AF-A0A967FDR9-F1
#
_entry.id   AF-A0A967FDR9-F1
#
_cell.length_a   1.000
_cell.length_b   1.000
_cell.length_c   1.000
_cell.angle_alpha   90.00
_cell.angle_beta   90.00
_cell.angle_gamma   90.00
#
_symmetry.space_group_name_H-M   'P 1'
#
loop_
_entity.id
_entity.type
_entity.pdbx_description
1 polymer ?
#
loop_
_entity_poly.entity_id
_entity_poly.type
_entity_poly.pdbx_seq_one_letter_code
_entity_poly.pdbx_strand_id
1 'polypeptide(L)' 'MKRKIKKGDIVEVISGRFEDKGKRGEVIRVLPEEGRLAIQGVNLRKKHQGQIQTQGRSMSPG' A
#
# COMPACT_ATOMS: atom_id res chain seq x y z
N MET A 1 -22.39 5.06 -5.14
CA MET A 1 -21.33 5.58 -6.05
C MET A 1 -20.68 4.41 -6.76
N LYS A 2 -20.71 4.37 -8.10
CA LYS A 2 -20.11 3.28 -8.90
C LYS A 2 -18.60 3.48 -9.01
N ARG A 3 -17.80 2.49 -8.62
CA ARG A 3 -16.34 2.57 -8.71
C ARG A 3 -15.86 2.12 -10.06
N LYS A 4 -14.94 2.91 -10.62
CA LYS A 4 -14.30 2.63 -11.90
C LYS A 4 -13.11 1.67 -11.76
N ILE A 5 -12.57 1.51 -10.55
CA ILE A 5 -11.33 0.76 -10.29
C ILE A 5 -11.62 -0.36 -9.28
N LYS A 6 -11.11 -1.55 -9.54
CA LYS A 6 -11.24 -2.77 -8.75
C LYS A 6 -9.86 -3.29 -8.34
N LYS A 7 -9.85 -4.26 -7.41
CA LYS A 7 -8.63 -5.02 -7.07
C LYS A 7 -8.21 -5.82 -8.31
N GLY A 8 -6.91 -5.82 -8.62
CA GLY A 8 -6.34 -6.47 -9.81
C GLY A 8 -6.21 -5.57 -11.04
N ASP A 9 -6.75 -4.36 -11.01
CA ASP A 9 -6.57 -3.41 -12.12
C ASP A 9 -5.15 -2.85 -12.11
N ILE A 10 -4.59 -2.65 -13.31
CA ILE A 10 -3.32 -1.95 -13.52
C ILE A 10 -3.63 -0.47 -13.68
N VAL A 11 -3.04 0.38 -12.84
CA VAL A 11 -3.26 1.83 -12.84
C VAL A 11 -1.94 2.60 -12.87
N GLU A 12 -1.98 3.83 -13.37
CA GLU A 12 -0.85 4.76 -13.37
C GLU A 12 -1.13 5.94 -12.42
N VAL A 13 -0.11 6.35 -11.66
CA VAL A 13 -0.21 7.48 -10.73
C VAL A 13 -0.02 8.80 -11.47
N ILE A 14 -1.06 9.62 -11.56
CA ILE A 14 -1.03 10.88 -12.33
C ILE A 14 -0.39 12.03 -11.53
N SER A 15 -0.52 12.00 -10.20
CA SER A 15 -0.07 13.08 -9.30
C SER A 15 0.35 12.55 -7.94
N GLY A 16 1.26 13.25 -7.26
CA GLY A 16 1.75 12.88 -5.93
C GLY A 16 3.23 13.19 -5.77
N ARG A 17 3.93 12.40 -4.95
CA ARG A 17 5.39 12.47 -4.83
C ARG A 17 6.04 12.30 -6.20
N PHE A 18 7.10 13.07 -6.46
CA PHE A 18 7.77 13.06 -7.75
C PHE A 18 8.24 11.66 -8.16
N GLU A 19 8.70 10.88 -7.18
CA GLU A 19 9.14 9.49 -7.39
C GLU A 19 8.00 8.53 -7.70
N ASP A 20 6.77 8.84 -7.30
CA ASP A 20 5.60 7.95 -7.50
C ASP A 20 4.78 8.35 -8.73
N LYS A 21 4.88 9.60 -9.19
CA LYS A 21 4.21 10.08 -10.40
C LYS A 21 4.71 9.31 -11.63
N GLY A 22 3.80 8.80 -12.44
CA GLY A 22 4.07 7.98 -13.61
C GLY A 22 4.35 6.50 -13.30
N LYS A 23 4.44 6.10 -12.02
CA LYS A 23 4.54 4.67 -11.69
C LYS A 23 3.25 3.94 -12.04
N ARG A 24 3.41 2.76 -12.62
CA ARG A 24 2.32 1.80 -12.85
C ARG A 24 2.39 0.69 -11.82
N GLY A 25 1.23 0.23 -11.36
CA GLY A 25 1.14 -0.89 -10.42
C GLY A 25 -0.24 -1.49 -10.36
N GLU A 26 -0.30 -2.70 -9.83
CA GLU A 26 -1.55 -3.41 -9.58
C GLU A 26 -2.20 -2.91 -8.28
N VAL A 27 -3.52 -2.74 -8.30
CA VAL A 27 -4.31 -2.43 -7.10
C VAL A 27 -4.43 -3.67 -6.21
N ILE A 28 -3.73 -3.67 -5.07
CA ILE A 28 -3.74 -4.77 -4.10
C ILE A 28 -4.93 -4.71 -3.14
N ARG A 29 -5.43 -3.50 -2.85
CA ARG A 29 -6.57 -3.29 -1.95
C ARG A 29 -7.33 -2.03 -2.33
N VAL A 30 -8.65 -2.14 -2.29
CA VAL A 30 -9.56 -1.00 -2.37
C VAL A 30 -10.03 -0.68 -0.94
N LEU A 31 -9.97 0.58 -0.53
CA LEU A 31 -10.46 1.06 0.78
C LEU A 31 -11.67 1.96 0.56
N PRO A 32 -12.89 1.38 0.57
CA PRO A 32 -14.07 2.08 0.17
C PRO A 32 -14.42 3.33 0.95
N GLU A 33 -14.39 3.20 2.26
CA GLU A 33 -14.92 4.20 3.17
C GLU A 33 -14.02 5.43 3.20
N GLU A 34 -12.73 5.22 2.95
CA GLU A 34 -11.71 6.27 2.92
C GLU A 34 -11.50 6.88 1.53
N GLY A 35 -12.14 6.34 0.49
CA GLY A 35 -11.88 6.75 -0.90
C GLY A 35 -10.44 6.52 -1.36
N ARG A 36 -9.74 5.54 -0.75
CA ARG A 36 -8.31 5.26 -1.01
C ARG A 36 -8.09 3.91 -1.68
N LEU A 37 -6.96 3.78 -2.37
CA LEU A 37 -6.48 2.55 -2.99
C LEU A 37 -5.05 2.27 -2.49
N ALA A 38 -4.74 1.00 -2.28
CA ALA A 38 -3.37 0.55 -2.11
C ALA A 38 -2.89 -0.07 -3.42
N ILE A 39 -1.79 0.46 -3.95
CA ILE A 39 -1.16 0.04 -5.19
C ILE A 39 0.21 -0.54 -4.83
N GLN A 40 0.60 -1.63 -5.47
CA GLN A 40 1.90 -2.25 -5.23
C GLN A 40 3.04 -1.25 -5.51
N GLY A 41 3.99 -1.12 -4.57
CA GLY A 41 5.21 -0.34 -4.75
C GLY A 41 5.07 1.19 -4.71
N VAL A 42 3.88 1.72 -4.40
CA VAL A 42 3.61 3.16 -4.34
C VAL A 42 3.51 3.63 -2.88
N ASN A 43 4.04 4.83 -2.56
CA ASN A 43 4.03 5.42 -1.21
C ASN A 43 4.63 4.51 -0.12
N LEU A 44 5.74 3.83 -0.44
CA LEU A 44 6.51 3.03 0.51
C LEU A 44 7.11 3.92 1.61
N ARG A 45 6.99 3.47 2.86
CA ARG A 45 7.54 4.16 4.03
C ARG A 45 8.09 3.15 5.02
N LYS A 46 9.19 3.52 5.67
CA LYS A 46 9.75 2.73 6.78
C LYS A 46 8.88 2.94 8.01
N LYS A 47 8.29 1.86 8.53
CA LYS A 47 7.60 1.86 9.82
C LYS A 47 8.58 1.37 10.88
N HIS A 48 8.81 2.15 11.93
CA HIS A 48 9.52 1.65 13.10
C HIS A 48 8.57 0.73 13.88
N GLN A 49 8.83 -0.57 13.83
CA GLN A 49 8.03 -1.57 14.52
C GLN A 49 8.66 -1.80 15.90
N GLY A 50 7.92 -1.48 16.96
CA GLY A 50 8.34 -1.77 18.34
C GLY A 50 8.49 -3.28 18.57
N GLN A 51 9.26 -3.65 19.60
CA GLN A 51 9.52 -5.05 19.95
C GLN A 51 8.21 -5.78 20.24
N ILE A 52 7.93 -6.82 19.45
CA ILE A 52 6.76 -7.68 19.64
C ILE A 52 7.19 -8.81 20.58
N GLN A 53 6.60 -8.89 21.79
CA GLN A 53 6.78 -10.03 22.67
C GLN A 53 5.85 -11.16 22.21
N THR A 54 6.31 -11.99 21.28
CA THR A 54 5.59 -13.20 20.88
C THR A 54 5.76 -14.24 21.98
N GLN A 55 4.69 -14.62 22.69
CA GLN A 55 4.74 -15.71 23.68
C GLN A 55 5.34 -16.97 23.02
N GLY A 56 6.56 -17.32 23.40
CA GLY A 56 7.20 -18.61 23.12
C GLY A 56 8.16 -18.69 21.92
N ARG A 57 8.23 -17.71 21.01
CA ARG A 57 9.26 -17.69 19.96
C ARG A 57 9.70 -16.26 19.66
N SER A 58 10.83 -15.86 20.24
CA SER A 58 11.53 -14.62 19.91
C SER A 58 12.03 -14.70 18.47
N MET A 59 11.25 -14.21 17.51
CA MET A 59 11.77 -13.89 16.20
C MET A 59 12.26 -12.44 16.22
N SER A 60 13.56 -12.25 16.00
CA SER A 60 14.19 -10.94 15.89
C SER A 60 13.58 -10.15 14.74
N PRO A 61 13.06 -8.93 14.95
CA PRO A 61 12.64 -8.07 13.87
C PRO A 61 13.88 -7.49 13.17
N GLY A 62 14.07 -7.83 11.89
CA GLY A 62 15.02 -7.16 10.99
C GLY A 62 14.47 -5.84 10.46
#